data_AF-A0A9P5Q5L5-F1
#
_entry.id   AF-A0A9P5Q5L5-F1
#
_cell.length_a   1.000
_cell.length_b   1.000
_cell.length_c   1.000
_cell.angle_alpha   90.00
_cell.angle_beta   90.00
_cell.angle_gamma   90.00
#
_symmetry.space_group_name_H-M   'P 1'
#
loop_
_entity.id
_entity.type
_entity.pdbx_description
1 polymer ?
#
loop_
_entity_poly.entity_id
_entity_poly.type
_entity_poly.pdbx_seq_one_letter_code
_entity_poly.pdbx_strand_id
1 'polypeptide(L)'
;PREHRAWAPPAAPGLTLRQTIEKREREAGLRCWDVSCGVGPSDEDPLVTITEEQKKQVRIRQATPMSSSQEGGDVKGKGKEREETEEQSEPIYVCEHTFHPPCVVSAQRAALNGAEEVTVENGKFVEISCPVCRASGVLAKDDWEEGVRAL
;
A
#
# COMPACT_ATOMS: atom_id res chain seq x y z
N PRO A 1 -8.22 -57.13 19.25
CA PRO A 1 -7.36 -56.36 18.31
C PRO A 1 -7.24 -54.91 18.81
N ARG A 2 -6.02 -54.41 19.09
CA ARG A 2 -5.83 -53.01 19.49
C ARG A 2 -5.89 -52.15 18.23
N GLU A 3 -6.88 -51.27 18.15
CA GLU A 3 -6.99 -50.33 17.03
C GLU A 3 -5.78 -49.39 17.05
N HIS A 4 -5.07 -49.32 15.93
CA HIS A 4 -3.94 -48.44 15.77
C HIS A 4 -4.46 -47.00 15.68
N ARG A 5 -4.08 -46.12 16.62
CA ARG A 5 -4.42 -44.70 16.51
C ARG A 5 -3.74 -44.13 15.28
N ALA A 6 -4.52 -43.47 14.42
CA ALA A 6 -3.99 -42.67 13.33
C ALA A 6 -3.12 -41.56 13.92
N TRP A 7 -1.87 -41.47 13.45
CA TRP A 7 -0.98 -40.39 13.85
C TRP A 7 -1.54 -39.05 13.34
N ALA A 8 -1.70 -38.08 14.23
CA ALA A 8 -2.05 -36.71 13.88
C ALA A 8 -0.92 -35.79 14.36
N PRO A 9 -0.53 -34.78 13.56
CA PRO A 9 0.45 -33.79 14.01
C PRO A 9 -0.09 -33.05 15.25
N PRO A 10 0.80 -32.58 16.14
CA PRO A 10 0.38 -31.71 17.24
C PRO A 10 -0.29 -30.45 16.69
N ALA A 11 -1.18 -29.85 17.49
CA ALA A 11 -1.75 -28.56 17.15
C ALA A 11 -0.64 -27.55 16.81
N ALA A 12 -0.88 -26.70 15.81
CA ALA A 12 0.09 -25.68 15.44
C ALA A 12 0.47 -24.87 16.69
N PRO A 13 1.78 -24.61 16.91
CA PRO A 13 2.20 -23.71 17.97
C PRO A 13 1.43 -22.39 17.84
N GLY A 14 0.95 -21.85 18.96
CA GLY A 14 0.36 -20.51 18.99
C GLY A 14 1.36 -19.45 18.49
N LEU A 15 0.90 -18.20 18.39
CA LEU A 15 1.77 -17.10 18.00
C LEU A 15 2.97 -17.00 18.94
N THR A 16 4.16 -16.93 18.37
CA THR A 16 5.37 -16.71 19.16
C THR A 16 5.37 -15.29 19.74
N LEU A 17 6.19 -15.07 20.78
CA LEU A 17 6.37 -13.72 21.35
C LEU A 17 6.79 -12.72 20.26
N ARG A 18 7.70 -13.13 19.36
CA ARG A 18 8.13 -12.32 18.22
C ARG A 18 6.99 -11.94 17.30
N GLN A 19 6.16 -12.91 16.89
CA GLN A 19 4.99 -12.64 16.04
C GLN A 19 3.96 -11.73 16.73
N THR A 20 3.83 -11.84 18.05
CA THR A 20 2.96 -10.97 18.84
C THR A 20 3.47 -9.53 18.87
N ILE A 21 4.78 -9.34 19.02
CA ILE A 21 5.43 -8.03 18.98
C ILE A 21 5.31 -7.43 17.58
N GLU A 22 5.70 -8.16 16.52
CA GLU A 22 5.61 -7.68 15.13
C GLU A 22 4.18 -7.29 14.74
N LYS A 23 3.17 -8.03 15.23
CA LYS A 23 1.76 -7.67 15.04
C LYS A 23 1.42 -6.33 15.72
N ARG A 24 1.81 -6.15 16.98
CA ARG A 24 1.57 -4.90 17.72
C ARG A 24 2.31 -3.72 17.10
N GLU A 25 3.53 -3.92 16.61
CA GLU A 25 4.30 -2.88 15.93
C GLU A 25 3.61 -2.44 14.63
N ARG A 26 3.08 -3.39 13.85
CA ARG A 26 2.32 -3.06 12.63
C ARG A 26 1.03 -2.29 12.95
N GLU A 27 0.30 -2.72 13.97
CA GLU A 27 -0.91 -2.04 14.44
C GLU A 27 -0.61 -0.62 14.96
N ALA A 28 0.58 -0.40 15.53
CA ALA A 28 1.06 0.91 15.98
C ALA A 28 1.70 1.77 14.87
N GLY A 29 1.74 1.30 13.62
CA GLY A 29 2.38 2.00 12.50
C GLY A 29 3.92 1.99 12.53
N LEU A 30 4.54 1.29 13.48
CA LEU A 30 5.99 1.16 13.64
C LEU A 30 6.61 0.17 12.64
N ARG A 31 5.78 -0.64 11.97
CA ARG A 31 6.16 -1.46 10.82
C ARG A 31 5.17 -1.29 9.68
N CYS A 32 5.68 -1.06 8.48
CA CYS A 32 4.90 -1.20 7.26
C CYS A 32 5.14 -2.58 6.61
N TRP A 33 4.67 -2.76 5.37
CA TRP A 33 4.85 -4.01 4.62
C TRP A 33 6.16 -4.10 3.83
N ASP A 34 6.99 -3.06 3.88
CA ASP A 34 8.33 -3.13 3.29
C ASP A 34 9.25 -4.01 4.15
N VAL A 35 9.93 -4.97 3.50
CA VAL A 35 10.86 -5.90 4.17
C VAL A 35 12.11 -5.22 4.72
N SER A 36 12.43 -4.03 4.23
CA SER A 36 13.57 -3.20 4.61
C SER A 36 13.18 -2.02 5.51
N CYS A 37 11.92 -1.98 6.00
CA CYS A 37 11.45 -0.92 6.89
C CYS A 37 12.26 -0.87 8.20
N GLY A 38 12.86 0.29 8.49
CA GLY A 38 13.62 0.58 9.70
C GLY A 38 13.00 1.66 10.61
N VAL A 39 11.72 1.97 10.45
CA VAL A 39 11.04 3.04 11.20
C VAL A 39 10.79 2.67 12.68
N GLY A 40 10.80 1.38 13.02
CA GLY A 40 10.57 0.88 14.38
C GLY A 40 11.84 0.75 15.23
N PRO A 41 11.70 0.66 16.56
CA PRO A 41 12.83 0.39 17.45
C PRO A 41 13.47 -0.95 17.08
N SER A 42 14.78 -0.99 17.10
CA SER A 42 15.55 -2.21 16.87
C SER A 42 16.22 -2.66 18.16
N ASP A 43 16.62 -3.93 18.24
CA ASP A 43 17.34 -4.45 19.41
C ASP A 43 18.62 -3.65 19.75
N GLU A 44 19.21 -2.96 18.75
CA GLU A 44 20.39 -2.12 18.92
C GLU A 44 20.08 -0.68 19.41
N ASP A 45 18.87 -0.17 19.17
CA ASP A 45 18.44 1.16 19.63
C ASP A 45 16.99 1.15 20.16
N PRO A 46 16.81 0.80 21.44
CA PRO A 46 15.49 0.62 22.03
C PRO A 46 14.78 1.94 22.41
N LEU A 47 15.45 3.10 22.31
CA LEU A 47 14.94 4.38 22.85
C LEU A 47 14.66 5.45 21.78
N VAL A 48 14.52 5.05 20.51
CA VAL A 48 14.23 5.99 19.42
C VAL A 48 12.89 6.68 19.63
N THR A 49 12.89 8.01 19.64
CA THR A 49 11.67 8.82 19.63
C THR A 49 11.12 8.89 18.21
N ILE A 50 10.15 8.02 17.90
CA ILE A 50 9.52 7.96 16.58
C ILE A 50 8.30 8.89 16.57
N THR A 51 8.30 9.88 15.67
CA THR A 51 7.22 10.86 15.54
C THR A 51 6.00 10.27 14.82
N GLU A 52 4.85 10.93 14.94
CA GLU A 52 3.64 10.47 14.26
C GLU A 52 3.74 10.58 12.73
N GLU A 53 4.50 11.56 12.21
CA GLU A 53 4.74 11.66 10.76
C GLU A 53 5.50 10.44 10.24
N GLN A 54 6.49 9.95 11.00
CA GLN A 54 7.25 8.76 10.64
C GLN A 54 6.39 7.49 10.62
N LYS A 55 5.34 7.43 11.43
CA LYS A 55 4.39 6.30 11.48
C LYS A 55 3.33 6.35 10.38
N LYS A 56 3.22 7.46 9.63
CA LYS A 56 2.22 7.61 8.56
C LYS A 56 2.37 6.48 7.55
N GLN A 57 1.25 5.83 7.22
CA GLN A 57 1.22 4.78 6.20
C GLN A 57 0.27 5.14 5.06
N VAL A 58 0.67 4.77 3.86
CA VAL A 58 -0.07 4.99 2.62
C VAL A 58 -0.36 3.66 1.93
N ARG A 59 -1.41 3.64 1.10
CA ARG A 59 -1.82 2.49 0.29
C ARG A 59 -1.86 2.89 -1.17
N ILE A 60 -1.53 1.93 -2.03
CA ILE A 60 -1.53 2.12 -3.48
C ILE A 60 -2.97 2.06 -4.00
N ARG A 61 -3.39 3.12 -4.68
CA ARG A 61 -4.75 3.26 -5.24
C ARG A 61 -4.81 2.63 -6.63
N GLN A 62 -5.98 2.16 -7.03
CA GLN A 62 -6.24 1.80 -8.42
C GLN A 62 -6.20 3.08 -9.26
N ALA A 63 -5.52 3.04 -10.40
CA ALA A 63 -5.69 4.10 -11.40
C ALA A 63 -7.14 4.02 -11.89
N THR A 64 -7.89 5.14 -11.86
CA THR A 64 -9.24 5.12 -12.41
C THR A 64 -9.14 4.75 -13.89
N PRO A 65 -9.90 3.74 -14.38
CA PRO A 65 -9.93 3.47 -15.79
C PRO A 65 -10.56 4.68 -16.47
N MET A 66 -9.75 5.48 -17.18
CA MET A 66 -10.27 6.35 -18.22
C MET A 66 -11.11 5.46 -19.13
N SER A 67 -12.37 5.83 -19.36
CA SER A 67 -13.26 5.14 -20.27
C SER A 67 -12.59 4.98 -21.65
N SER A 68 -11.98 3.83 -21.90
CA SER A 68 -11.62 3.38 -23.23
C SER A 68 -12.92 2.92 -23.90
N SER A 69 -13.63 3.87 -24.49
CA SER A 69 -14.78 3.60 -25.36
C SER A 69 -14.75 4.58 -26.51
N GLN A 70 -13.83 4.34 -27.45
CA GLN A 70 -14.07 4.65 -28.84
C GLN A 70 -14.62 3.38 -29.48
N GLU A 71 -15.96 3.24 -29.50
CA GLU A 71 -16.70 2.67 -30.64
C GLU A 71 -18.05 3.39 -30.72
N GLY A 72 -18.34 3.94 -31.89
CA GLY A 72 -19.50 4.78 -32.13
C GLY A 72 -20.83 4.02 -32.02
N GLY A 73 -21.81 4.69 -31.42
CA GLY A 73 -23.20 4.25 -31.37
C GLY A 73 -24.11 5.44 -31.10
N ASP A 74 -24.61 6.03 -32.18
CA ASP A 74 -25.60 7.10 -32.20
C ASP A 74 -26.91 6.63 -31.52
N VAL A 75 -27.17 7.05 -30.29
CA VAL A 75 -28.50 6.93 -29.66
C VAL A 75 -28.88 8.26 -29.02
N LYS A 76 -29.75 8.97 -29.73
CA LYS A 76 -30.46 10.18 -29.33
C LYS A 76 -31.33 9.92 -28.10
N GLY A 77 -30.86 10.31 -26.91
CA GLY A 77 -31.59 10.22 -25.64
C GLY A 77 -31.65 11.57 -24.93
N LYS A 78 -32.87 12.04 -24.66
CA LYS A 78 -33.23 13.35 -24.07
C LYS A 78 -32.55 13.62 -22.72
N GLY A 79 -32.25 14.91 -22.51
CA GLY A 79 -31.62 15.45 -21.32
C GLY A 79 -32.30 15.09 -20.00
N LYS A 80 -31.44 14.83 -19.02
CA LYS A 80 -31.69 15.12 -17.62
C LYS A 80 -30.38 15.65 -17.08
N GLU A 81 -30.30 16.97 -16.94
CA GLU A 81 -29.23 17.66 -16.21
C GLU A 81 -29.11 16.98 -14.85
N ARG A 82 -28.02 16.25 -14.65
CA ARG A 82 -27.72 15.59 -13.40
C ARG A 82 -26.67 16.46 -12.73
N GLU A 83 -27.19 17.30 -11.86
CA GLU A 83 -26.50 18.10 -10.87
C GLU A 83 -25.26 17.37 -10.35
N GLU A 84 -24.09 17.95 -10.57
CA GLU A 84 -22.79 17.50 -10.08
C GLU A 84 -22.81 17.60 -8.55
N THR A 85 -23.22 16.52 -7.90
CA THR A 85 -22.87 16.31 -6.50
C THR A 85 -21.63 15.44 -6.51
N GLU A 86 -20.47 16.04 -6.26
CA GLU A 86 -19.20 15.35 -5.99
C GLU A 86 -19.36 14.48 -4.73
N GLU A 87 -20.01 13.33 -4.89
CA GLU A 87 -20.07 12.29 -3.88
C GLU A 87 -18.69 11.64 -3.87
N GLN A 88 -17.87 11.99 -2.87
CA GLN A 88 -16.51 11.47 -2.66
C GLN A 88 -16.56 9.95 -2.46
N SER A 89 -16.55 9.21 -3.57
CA SER A 89 -16.43 7.75 -3.53
C SER A 89 -15.08 7.39 -2.90
N GLU A 90 -15.10 6.51 -1.90
CA GLU A 90 -13.88 6.04 -1.24
C GLU A 90 -12.87 5.50 -2.27
N PRO A 91 -11.56 5.81 -2.11
CA PRO A 91 -10.55 5.36 -3.05
C PRO A 91 -10.47 3.83 -3.06
N ILE A 92 -10.51 3.23 -4.25
CA ILE A 92 -10.32 1.79 -4.43
C ILE A 92 -8.82 1.50 -4.40
N TYR A 93 -8.40 0.55 -3.57
CA TYR A 93 -6.99 0.16 -3.42
C TYR A 93 -6.66 -1.11 -4.22
N VAL A 94 -5.43 -1.22 -4.72
CA VAL A 94 -4.98 -2.40 -5.49
C VAL A 94 -4.70 -3.60 -4.58
N CYS A 95 -4.37 -3.36 -3.31
CA CYS A 95 -4.07 -4.40 -2.31
C CYS A 95 -4.19 -3.86 -0.87
N GLU A 96 -4.00 -4.74 0.12
CA GLU A 96 -4.02 -4.40 1.55
C GLU A 96 -2.67 -3.92 2.09
N HIS A 97 -1.61 -3.99 1.28
CA HIS A 97 -0.27 -3.59 1.69
C HIS A 97 -0.21 -2.09 1.98
N THR A 98 0.33 -1.75 3.15
CA THR A 98 0.57 -0.37 3.60
C THR A 98 2.05 -0.10 3.69
N PHE A 99 2.48 1.11 3.33
CA PHE A 99 3.89 1.49 3.29
C PHE A 99 4.09 2.85 3.95
N HIS A 100 5.23 3.05 4.63
CA HIS A 100 5.64 4.42 4.94
C HIS A 100 5.99 5.16 3.62
N PRO A 101 5.67 6.45 3.48
CA PRO A 101 6.06 7.24 2.31
C PRO A 101 7.52 7.06 1.87
N PRO A 102 8.55 7.16 2.75
CA PRO A 102 9.94 6.94 2.34
C PRO A 102 10.23 5.50 1.89
N CYS A 103 9.55 4.50 2.47
CA CYS A 103 9.74 3.10 2.10
C CYS A 103 9.24 2.83 0.68
N VAL A 104 8.05 3.32 0.31
CA VAL A 104 7.52 3.12 -1.05
C VAL A 104 8.34 3.85 -2.11
N VAL A 105 8.86 5.05 -1.79
CA VAL A 105 9.78 5.79 -2.68
C VAL A 105 11.08 5.01 -2.90
N SER A 106 11.69 4.51 -1.83
CA SER A 106 12.92 3.72 -1.89
C SER A 106 12.72 2.46 -2.74
N ALA A 107 11.64 1.72 -2.48
CA ALA A 107 11.32 0.51 -3.22
C ALA A 107 11.05 0.78 -4.71
N GLN A 108 10.28 1.84 -5.02
CA GLN A 108 9.99 2.20 -6.41
C GLN A 108 11.26 2.66 -7.15
N ARG A 109 12.11 3.49 -6.54
CA ARG A 109 13.40 3.91 -7.14
C ARG A 109 14.30 2.71 -7.43
N ALA A 110 14.36 1.75 -6.51
CA ALA A 110 15.07 0.49 -6.72
C ALA A 110 14.47 -0.32 -7.88
N ALA A 111 13.13 -0.38 -8.00
CA ALA A 111 12.46 -1.07 -9.10
C ALA A 111 12.68 -0.40 -10.46
N LEU A 112 12.79 0.93 -10.50
CA LEU A 112 13.03 1.72 -11.72
C LEU A 112 14.48 1.68 -12.21
N ASN A 113 15.43 1.19 -11.41
CA ASN A 113 16.86 1.15 -11.75
C ASN A 113 17.40 2.50 -12.28
N GLY A 114 16.96 3.61 -11.69
CA GLY A 114 17.38 4.97 -12.07
C GLY A 114 16.59 5.61 -13.21
N ALA A 115 15.54 4.97 -13.72
CA ALA A 115 14.54 5.65 -14.55
C ALA A 115 13.73 6.67 -13.72
N GLU A 116 13.25 7.73 -14.39
CA GLU A 116 12.38 8.73 -13.76
C GLU A 116 11.00 8.15 -13.43
N GLU A 117 10.36 8.67 -12.38
CA GLU A 117 8.98 8.33 -12.07
C GLU A 117 8.00 8.82 -13.14
N VAL A 118 6.94 8.04 -13.35
CA VAL A 118 5.87 8.39 -14.28
C VAL A 118 4.78 9.10 -13.50
N THR A 119 4.49 10.35 -13.87
CA THR A 119 3.38 11.12 -13.31
C THR A 119 2.15 11.04 -14.22
N VAL A 120 0.96 10.88 -13.62
CA VAL A 120 -0.31 10.74 -14.34
C VAL A 120 -1.34 11.76 -13.85
N GLU A 121 -2.44 11.90 -14.58
CA GLU A 121 -3.54 12.84 -14.29
C GLU A 121 -3.06 14.29 -14.02
N ASN A 122 -2.38 14.88 -15.01
CA ASN A 122 -1.78 16.21 -14.93
C ASN A 122 -0.84 16.38 -13.74
N GLY A 123 -0.15 15.30 -13.35
CA GLY A 123 0.83 15.32 -12.27
C GLY A 123 0.22 15.30 -10.88
N LYS A 124 -1.02 14.83 -10.71
CA LYS A 124 -1.63 14.63 -9.38
C LYS A 124 -1.21 13.33 -8.72
N PHE A 125 -0.84 12.34 -9.53
CA PHE A 125 -0.50 11.01 -9.06
C PHE A 125 0.81 10.51 -9.68
N VAL A 126 1.48 9.60 -8.98
CA VAL A 126 2.69 8.90 -9.42
C VAL A 126 2.36 7.43 -9.60
N GLU A 127 2.69 6.87 -10.76
CA GLU A 127 2.54 5.44 -11.03
C GLU A 127 3.62 4.66 -10.28
N ILE A 128 3.20 3.68 -9.49
CA ILE A 128 4.08 2.86 -8.67
C ILE A 128 3.65 1.39 -8.68
N SER A 129 4.58 0.51 -8.30
CA SER A 129 4.32 -0.91 -8.11
C SER A 129 4.43 -1.30 -6.64
N CYS A 130 3.53 -2.16 -6.17
CA CYS A 130 3.61 -2.69 -4.81
C CYS A 130 4.87 -3.56 -4.66
N PRO A 131 5.79 -3.28 -3.72
CA PRO A 131 7.00 -4.09 -3.56
C PRO A 131 6.73 -5.51 -3.08
N VAL A 132 5.56 -5.78 -2.50
CA VAL A 132 5.20 -7.10 -1.98
C VAL A 132 4.52 -7.96 -3.04
N CYS A 133 3.43 -7.47 -3.64
CA CYS A 133 2.63 -8.25 -4.59
C CYS A 133 2.82 -7.84 -6.06
N ARG A 134 3.61 -6.80 -6.34
CA ARG A 134 3.86 -6.25 -7.68
C ARG A 134 2.63 -5.72 -8.43
N ALA A 135 1.50 -5.52 -7.73
CA ALA A 135 0.35 -4.84 -8.32
C ALA A 135 0.70 -3.37 -8.64
N SER A 136 0.45 -2.95 -9.88
CA SER A 136 0.61 -1.57 -10.31
C SER A 136 -0.59 -0.72 -9.91
N GLY A 137 -0.33 0.52 -9.53
CA GLY A 137 -1.35 1.50 -9.21
C GLY A 137 -0.75 2.88 -9.07
N VAL A 138 -1.45 3.76 -8.37
CA VAL A 138 -1.05 5.16 -8.23
C VAL A 138 -0.98 5.57 -6.77
N LEU A 139 -0.09 6.52 -6.49
CA LEU A 139 0.02 7.21 -5.21
C LEU A 139 -0.22 8.70 -5.41
N ALA A 140 -0.86 9.35 -4.44
CA ALA A 140 -1.00 10.80 -4.48
C ALA A 140 0.38 11.46 -4.50
N LYS A 141 0.55 12.51 -5.32
CA LYS A 141 1.85 13.17 -5.46
C LYS A 141 2.33 13.77 -4.14
N ASP A 142 1.44 14.29 -3.30
CA ASP A 142 1.82 14.84 -1.99
C ASP A 142 2.43 13.78 -1.08
N ASP A 143 1.85 12.56 -1.05
CA ASP A 143 2.40 11.43 -0.30
C ASP A 143 3.75 10.97 -0.86
N TRP A 144 3.91 11.01 -2.18
CA TRP A 144 5.19 10.72 -2.84
C TRP A 144 6.26 11.74 -2.46
N GLU A 145 5.96 13.04 -2.58
CA GLU A 145 6.89 14.13 -2.26
C GLU A 145 7.28 14.14 -0.78
N GLU A 146 6.35 13.81 0.11
CA GLU A 146 6.65 13.60 1.54
C GLU A 146 7.68 12.49 1.72
N GLY A 147 7.48 11.35 1.05
CA GLY A 147 8.43 10.25 1.07
C GLY A 147 9.79 10.64 0.50
N VAL A 148 9.83 11.41 -0.58
CA VAL A 148 11.08 11.93 -1.16
C VAL A 148 11.81 12.87 -0.19
N ARG A 149 11.09 13.72 0.54
CA ARG A 149 11.68 14.66 1.51
C ARG A 149 12.19 13.97 2.77
N ALA A 150 11.62 12.81 3.12
CA ALA A 150 11.98 12.03 4.29
C ALA A 150 13.17 11.08 4.07
N LEU A 151 13.69 10.97 2.83
CA LEU A 151 14.88 10.20 2.45
C LEU A 151 16.11 11.10 2.31
#